data_AF-A0A8D8JC68-F1
#
_entry.id   AF-A0A8D8JC68-F1
#
_cell.length_a   1.000
_cell.length_b   1.000
_cell.length_c   1.000
_cell.angle_alpha   90.00
_cell.angle_beta   90.00
_cell.angle_gamma   90.00
#
_symmetry.space_group_name_H-M   'P 1'
#
loop_
_entity.id
_entity.type
_entity.pdbx_description
1 polymer ?
#
loop_
_entity_poly.entity_id
_entity_poly.type
_entity_poly.pdbx_seq_one_letter_code
_entity_poly.pdbx_strand_id
1 'polypeptide(L)'
;VVVVVVAMLSCQECYKFSPAVTNTYVETNTIVPSPPCALNKARLKYCIFFHYLLFFVMLVKLSADILDRLDIFILEIEELQIPAPLWWEYFWCLSVFLSFVGLSAARRNRVNDMKKYMVGISTVAFVPLIYCIMYYLNDVLEYISLEEGTELEDTDIFVWQVIGYPYGLLWYGFVLVAVQVH
;
A
#
# COMPACT_ATOMS: atom_id res chain seq x y z
N VAL A 1 -7.35 7.21 3.97
CA VAL A 1 -7.10 8.67 3.82
C VAL A 1 -7.15 9.45 5.13
N VAL A 2 -8.31 9.83 5.70
CA VAL A 2 -8.34 10.73 6.89
C VAL A 2 -7.64 10.12 8.11
N VAL A 3 -7.79 8.82 8.37
CA VAL A 3 -7.20 8.17 9.56
C VAL A 3 -5.68 8.07 9.49
N VAL A 4 -5.10 7.83 8.31
CA VAL A 4 -3.64 7.68 8.15
C VAL A 4 -2.95 9.03 8.00
N VAL A 5 -3.52 9.97 7.26
CA VAL A 5 -3.02 11.35 7.19
C VAL A 5 -3.08 11.98 8.59
N VAL A 6 -4.16 11.77 9.35
CA VAL A 6 -4.25 12.21 10.75
C VAL A 6 -3.25 11.47 11.64
N ALA A 7 -3.05 10.17 11.49
CA ALA A 7 -2.07 9.43 12.29
C ALA A 7 -0.62 9.83 11.98
N MET A 8 -0.27 10.09 10.71
CA MET A 8 1.05 10.54 10.28
C MET A 8 1.31 12.00 10.68
N LEU A 9 0.34 12.90 10.54
CA LEU A 9 0.43 14.28 11.03
C LEU A 9 0.52 14.32 12.57
N SER A 10 -0.26 13.50 13.27
CA SER A 10 -0.19 13.38 14.75
C SER A 10 1.14 12.78 15.23
N CYS A 11 1.73 11.88 14.44
CA CYS A 11 3.08 11.38 14.68
C CYS A 11 4.08 12.54 14.54
N GLN A 12 3.98 13.34 13.48
CA GLN A 12 4.85 14.49 13.25
C GLN A 12 4.74 15.55 14.36
N GLU A 13 3.57 15.76 14.97
CA GLU A 13 3.39 16.63 16.14
C GLU A 13 4.05 16.06 17.40
N CYS A 14 3.87 14.75 17.66
CA CYS A 14 4.59 14.04 18.71
C CYS A 14 6.13 14.14 18.57
N TYR A 15 6.61 14.12 17.33
CA TYR A 15 8.02 14.26 17.00
C TYR A 15 8.53 15.72 17.05
N LYS A 16 7.68 16.71 16.71
CA LYS A 16 7.98 18.15 16.85
C LYS A 16 8.11 18.58 18.32
N PHE A 17 7.37 17.95 19.22
CA PHE A 17 7.44 18.19 20.67
C PHE A 17 8.68 17.59 21.35
N SER A 18 9.56 16.90 20.61
CA SER A 18 10.67 16.15 21.18
C SER A 18 12.00 16.90 21.46
N PRO A 19 12.25 18.18 21.12
CA PRO A 19 13.37 18.90 21.73
C PRO A 19 12.96 19.79 22.91
N ALA A 20 11.68 20.05 23.15
CA ALA A 20 11.26 20.93 24.25
C ALA A 20 9.82 20.64 24.70
N VAL A 21 9.68 20.24 25.97
CA VAL A 21 8.43 20.31 26.75
C VAL A 21 7.33 19.32 26.38
N THR A 22 7.49 18.06 26.79
CA THR A 22 6.43 17.28 27.46
C THR A 22 7.04 16.06 28.16
N ASN A 23 8.09 16.30 28.95
CA ASN A 23 8.44 15.36 30.01
C ASN A 23 7.40 15.56 31.11
N THR A 24 6.39 14.70 31.18
CA THR A 24 5.76 14.46 32.48
C THR A 24 6.83 13.82 33.35
N TYR A 25 7.40 14.61 34.25
CA TYR A 25 8.25 14.13 35.33
C TYR A 25 7.39 13.22 36.21
N VAL A 26 7.38 11.93 35.90
CA VAL A 26 6.99 10.92 36.87
C VAL A 26 8.19 10.79 37.81
N GLU A 27 7.92 10.71 39.11
CA GLU A 27 8.83 10.74 40.26
C GLU A 27 9.91 9.63 40.30
N THR A 28 10.13 8.95 39.19
CA THR A 28 11.13 7.92 38.94
C THR A 28 11.84 8.30 37.64
N ASN A 29 13.16 8.44 37.62
CA ASN A 29 14.01 8.93 36.50
C ASN A 29 13.92 8.15 35.16
N THR A 30 12.74 7.83 34.67
CA THR A 30 12.45 7.10 33.44
C THR A 30 11.62 7.99 32.51
N ILE A 31 12.15 8.28 31.32
CA ILE A 31 11.46 9.06 30.30
C ILE A 31 10.42 8.15 29.64
N VAL A 32 9.13 8.35 29.97
CA VAL A 32 8.02 7.60 29.37
C VAL A 32 7.37 8.44 28.27
N PRO A 33 7.14 7.91 27.05
CA PRO A 33 6.46 8.65 26.00
C PRO A 33 5.03 9.01 26.42
N SER A 34 4.55 10.20 26.03
CA SER A 34 3.18 10.59 26.29
C SER A 34 2.19 9.62 25.62
N PRO A 35 0.99 9.39 26.21
CA PRO A 35 0.01 8.45 25.67
C PRO A 35 -0.31 8.64 24.18
N PRO A 36 -0.44 9.88 23.64
CA PRO A 36 -0.64 10.10 22.21
C PRO A 36 0.52 9.59 21.33
N CYS A 37 1.77 9.73 21.79
CA CYS A 37 2.94 9.33 21.02
C CYS A 37 3.14 7.82 21.01
N ALA A 38 2.81 7.14 22.11
CA ALA A 38 2.76 5.68 22.15
C ALA A 38 1.72 5.13 21.17
N LEU A 39 0.52 5.73 21.13
CA LEU A 39 -0.57 5.31 20.23
C LEU A 39 -0.22 5.49 18.75
N ASN A 40 0.34 6.64 18.36
CA ASN A 40 0.71 6.90 16.97
C ASN A 40 1.82 5.97 16.48
N LYS A 41 2.78 5.65 17.34
CA LYS A 41 3.84 4.68 17.02
C LYS A 41 3.28 3.26 16.84
N ALA A 42 2.27 2.86 17.61
CA ALA A 42 1.58 1.59 17.40
C ALA A 42 0.82 1.57 16.07
N ARG A 43 0.05 2.64 15.77
CA ARG A 43 -0.68 2.80 14.50
C ARG A 43 0.24 2.70 13.28
N LEU A 44 1.39 3.39 13.30
CA LEU A 44 2.38 3.30 12.24
C LEU A 44 2.87 1.86 12.02
N LYS A 45 3.10 1.09 13.09
CA LYS A 45 3.51 -0.33 12.96
C LYS A 45 2.41 -1.18 12.32
N TYR A 46 1.14 -0.94 12.67
CA TYR A 46 0.01 -1.63 12.04
C TYR A 46 -0.10 -1.28 10.55
N CYS A 47 0.00 0.00 10.17
CA CYS A 47 0.03 0.40 8.76
C CYS A 47 1.15 -0.30 8.00
N ILE A 48 2.36 -0.34 8.56
CA ILE A 48 3.51 -1.03 7.95
C ILE A 48 3.23 -2.53 7.82
N PHE A 49 2.67 -3.17 8.86
CA PHE A 49 2.30 -4.57 8.82
C PHE A 49 1.26 -4.88 7.72
N PHE A 50 0.18 -4.11 7.61
CA PHE A 50 -0.81 -4.28 6.54
C PHE A 50 -0.22 -3.98 5.16
N HIS A 51 0.71 -3.04 5.07
CA HIS A 51 1.44 -2.80 3.82
C HIS A 51 2.28 -4.01 3.39
N TYR A 52 2.93 -4.71 4.33
CA TYR A 52 3.58 -6.00 4.04
C TYR A 52 2.58 -7.07 3.58
N LEU A 53 1.39 -7.14 4.16
CA LEU A 53 0.35 -8.09 3.69
C LEU A 53 -0.09 -7.78 2.26
N LEU A 54 -0.35 -6.52 1.94
CA LEU A 54 -0.68 -6.09 0.56
C LEU A 54 0.49 -6.36 -0.40
N PHE A 55 1.74 -6.18 0.06
CA PHE A 55 2.92 -6.57 -0.70
C PHE A 55 2.94 -8.07 -1.02
N PHE A 56 2.59 -8.96 -0.09
CA PHE A 56 2.51 -10.38 -0.39
C PHE A 56 1.41 -10.71 -1.40
N VAL A 57 0.25 -10.05 -1.33
CA VAL A 57 -0.80 -10.19 -2.36
C VAL A 57 -0.27 -9.80 -3.74
N MET A 58 0.42 -8.66 -3.82
CA MET A 58 1.04 -8.19 -5.05
C MET A 58 2.15 -9.16 -5.52
N LEU A 59 2.97 -9.69 -4.60
CA LEU A 59 4.04 -10.64 -4.91
C LEU A 59 3.50 -11.97 -5.45
N VAL A 60 2.37 -12.46 -4.94
CA VAL A 60 1.69 -13.65 -5.50
C VAL A 60 1.22 -13.39 -6.93
N LYS A 61 0.74 -12.18 -7.23
CA LYS A 61 0.40 -11.83 -8.61
C LYS A 61 1.65 -11.75 -9.50
N LEU A 62 2.72 -11.12 -9.02
CA LEU A 62 3.98 -10.97 -9.76
C LEU A 62 4.76 -12.29 -9.85
N SER A 63 4.49 -13.27 -8.99
CA SER A 63 5.25 -14.51 -8.99
C SER A 63 5.09 -15.27 -10.30
N ALA A 64 3.94 -15.17 -10.97
CA ALA A 64 3.76 -15.82 -12.28
C ALA A 64 4.81 -15.34 -13.30
N ASP A 65 5.03 -14.03 -13.43
CA ASP A 65 6.07 -13.46 -14.29
C ASP A 65 7.49 -13.75 -13.79
N ILE A 66 7.71 -13.78 -12.47
CA ILE A 66 9.03 -14.11 -11.91
C ILE A 66 9.39 -15.58 -12.20
N LEU A 67 8.46 -16.51 -12.05
CA LEU A 67 8.68 -17.94 -12.30
C LEU A 67 8.93 -18.21 -13.79
N ASP A 68 8.18 -17.54 -14.67
CA ASP A 68 8.39 -17.60 -16.12
C ASP A 68 9.81 -17.15 -16.50
N ARG A 69 10.28 -16.03 -15.95
CA ARG A 69 11.67 -15.55 -16.17
C ARG A 69 12.76 -16.45 -15.58
N LEU A 70 12.42 -17.30 -14.61
CA LEU A 70 13.32 -18.30 -14.03
C LEU A 70 13.31 -19.63 -14.79
N ASP A 71 12.57 -19.71 -15.91
CA ASP A 71 12.42 -20.92 -16.74
C ASP A 71 11.74 -22.07 -15.97
N ILE A 72 10.88 -21.73 -15.00
CA ILE A 72 10.11 -22.69 -14.20
C ILE A 72 8.66 -22.69 -14.69
N PHE A 73 8.31 -23.64 -15.55
CA PHE A 73 6.96 -23.78 -16.09
C PHE A 73 6.08 -24.66 -15.18
N ILE A 74 5.04 -24.06 -14.61
CA ILE A 74 3.95 -24.78 -13.96
C ILE A 74 2.73 -24.63 -14.84
N LEU A 75 2.24 -25.73 -15.41
CA LEU A 75 1.11 -25.74 -16.36
C LEU A 75 -0.13 -25.03 -15.77
N GLU A 76 -0.42 -25.24 -14.49
CA GLU A 76 -1.58 -24.64 -13.81
C GLU A 76 -1.48 -23.11 -13.66
N ILE A 77 -0.28 -22.54 -13.68
CA ILE A 77 -0.08 -21.08 -13.63
C ILE A 77 -0.20 -20.47 -15.02
N GLU A 78 0.20 -21.20 -16.07
CA GLU A 78 0.08 -20.77 -17.47
C GLU A 78 -1.38 -20.85 -17.96
N GLU A 79 -2.12 -21.87 -17.52
CA GLU A 79 -3.58 -21.95 -17.74
C GLU A 79 -4.35 -20.84 -17.01
N LEU A 80 -3.77 -20.24 -15.96
CA LEU A 80 -4.42 -19.19 -15.19
C LEU A 80 -4.51 -17.85 -15.93
N GLN A 81 -3.87 -17.73 -17.10
CA GLN A 81 -3.86 -16.56 -17.99
C GLN A 81 -3.73 -15.23 -17.22
N ILE A 82 -2.80 -15.19 -16.25
CA ILE A 82 -2.57 -13.98 -15.46
C ILE A 82 -2.00 -12.90 -16.40
N PRO A 83 -2.60 -11.70 -16.45
CA PRO A 83 -2.10 -10.65 -17.31
C PRO A 83 -0.69 -10.22 -16.89
N ALA A 84 0.14 -9.96 -17.90
CA ALA A 84 1.51 -9.51 -17.70
C ALA A 84 1.57 -8.30 -16.75
N PRO A 85 2.51 -8.27 -15.80
CA PRO A 85 2.61 -7.20 -14.84
C PRO A 85 2.98 -5.87 -15.50
N LEU A 86 2.26 -4.83 -15.12
CA LEU A 86 2.59 -3.46 -15.52
C LEU A 86 3.71 -2.90 -14.64
N TRP A 87 4.46 -1.94 -15.19
CA TRP A 87 5.57 -1.28 -14.49
C TRP A 87 5.18 -0.70 -13.12
N TRP A 88 3.96 -0.16 -12.99
CA TRP A 88 3.49 0.44 -11.75
C TRP A 88 3.44 -0.58 -10.60
N GLU A 89 3.17 -1.85 -10.89
CA GLU A 89 3.09 -2.91 -9.88
C GLU A 89 4.47 -3.16 -9.25
N TYR A 90 5.51 -3.22 -10.07
CA TYR A 90 6.89 -3.32 -9.60
C TYR A 90 7.32 -2.08 -8.81
N PHE A 91 7.00 -0.87 -9.29
CA PHE A 91 7.30 0.36 -8.57
C PHE A 91 6.58 0.43 -7.23
N TRP A 92 5.33 -0.02 -7.15
CA TRP A 92 4.59 -0.09 -5.91
C TRP A 92 5.24 -1.08 -4.92
N CYS A 93 5.69 -2.24 -5.39
CA CYS A 93 6.45 -3.20 -4.57
C CYS A 93 7.72 -2.61 -3.95
N LEU A 94 8.37 -1.63 -4.60
CA LEU A 94 9.55 -0.98 -4.03
C LEU A 94 9.23 -0.14 -2.78
N SER A 95 7.97 0.28 -2.59
CA SER A 95 7.56 1.08 -1.43
C SER A 95 7.75 0.33 -0.09
N VAL A 96 7.73 -1.01 -0.11
CA VAL A 96 7.94 -1.83 1.08
C VAL A 96 9.33 -1.62 1.69
N PHE A 97 10.35 -1.34 0.87
CA PHE A 97 11.71 -1.09 1.35
C PHE A 97 11.83 0.23 2.12
N LEU A 98 10.94 1.19 1.88
CA LEU A 98 10.92 2.43 2.66
C LEU A 98 10.45 2.18 4.11
N SER A 99 9.74 1.08 4.37
CA SER A 99 9.33 0.68 5.73
C SER A 99 10.53 0.47 6.66
N PHE A 100 11.71 0.09 6.13
CA PHE A 100 12.93 0.00 6.94
C PHE A 100 13.34 1.36 7.50
N VAL A 101 13.22 2.43 6.72
CA VAL A 101 13.48 3.81 7.17
C VAL A 101 12.46 4.23 8.21
N GLY A 102 11.17 3.96 7.96
CA GLY A 102 10.08 4.29 8.89
C GLY A 102 10.20 3.58 10.25
N LEU A 103 10.46 2.27 10.26
CA LEU A 103 10.64 1.49 11.49
C LEU A 103 11.92 1.89 12.25
N SER A 104 13.02 2.14 11.54
CA SER A 104 14.29 2.60 12.12
C SER A 104 14.14 3.98 12.75
N ALA A 105 13.48 4.91 12.07
CA ALA A 105 13.15 6.24 12.57
C ALA A 105 12.26 6.16 13.82
N ALA A 106 11.21 5.32 13.76
CA ALA A 106 10.30 5.09 14.88
C ALA A 106 11.00 4.52 16.11
N ARG A 107 11.96 3.60 15.93
CA ARG A 107 12.72 2.99 17.02
C ARG A 107 13.66 4.01 17.68
N ARG A 108 14.37 4.81 16.89
CA ARG A 108 15.41 5.76 17.36
C ARG A 108 14.88 7.17 17.66
N ASN A 109 13.58 7.39 17.52
CA ASN A 109 12.93 8.70 17.65
C ASN A 109 13.59 9.78 16.77
N ARG A 110 13.98 9.45 15.52
CA ARG A 110 14.64 10.38 14.59
C ARG A 110 13.63 11.09 13.66
N VAL A 111 13.28 12.32 14.03
CA VAL A 111 12.30 13.16 13.29
C VAL A 111 12.65 13.31 11.80
N ASN A 112 13.93 13.55 11.47
CA ASN A 112 14.35 13.80 10.10
C ASN A 112 14.20 12.56 9.20
N ASP A 113 14.45 11.37 9.74
CA ASP A 113 14.24 10.13 9.00
C ASP A 113 12.75 9.82 8.85
N MET A 114 11.93 10.17 9.85
CA MET A 114 10.47 10.06 9.74
C MET A 114 9.93 10.95 8.62
N LYS A 115 10.42 12.19 8.49
CA LYS A 115 10.07 13.09 7.38
C LYS A 115 10.44 12.49 6.02
N LYS A 116 11.65 11.91 5.90
CA LYS A 116 12.10 11.25 4.67
C LYS A 116 11.21 10.05 4.33
N TYR A 117 10.86 9.24 5.34
CA TYR A 117 9.93 8.13 5.18
C TYR A 117 8.56 8.61 4.71
N MET A 118 8.00 9.66 5.32
CA MET A 118 6.70 10.23 4.91
C MET A 118 6.72 10.69 3.45
N VAL A 119 7.72 11.49 3.04
CA VAL A 119 7.83 11.93 1.65
C VAL A 119 7.99 10.73 0.71
N GLY A 120 8.90 9.80 1.04
CA GLY A 120 9.17 8.64 0.21
C GLY A 120 7.95 7.73 0.04
N ILE A 121 7.26 7.39 1.14
CA ILE A 121 6.08 6.51 1.08
C ILE A 121 4.93 7.22 0.35
N SER A 122 4.74 8.52 0.58
CA SER A 122 3.73 9.30 -0.12
C SER A 122 3.98 9.32 -1.64
N THR A 123 5.23 9.39 -2.09
CA THR A 123 5.52 9.38 -3.54
C THR A 123 5.51 7.97 -4.12
N VAL A 124 6.22 7.01 -3.52
CA VAL A 124 6.45 5.69 -4.12
C VAL A 124 5.24 4.78 -3.95
N ALA A 125 4.38 5.00 -2.95
CA ALA A 125 3.15 4.23 -2.81
C ALA A 125 1.97 4.87 -3.57
N PHE A 126 1.74 6.18 -3.48
CA PHE A 126 0.54 6.77 -4.10
C PHE A 126 0.67 7.00 -5.60
N VAL A 127 1.84 7.34 -6.14
CA VAL A 127 1.97 7.59 -7.59
C VAL A 127 1.60 6.35 -8.42
N PRO A 128 2.09 5.14 -8.09
CA PRO A 128 1.64 3.92 -8.78
C PRO A 128 0.14 3.64 -8.63
N LEU A 129 -0.45 3.94 -7.46
CA LEU A 129 -1.89 3.75 -7.23
C LEU A 129 -2.74 4.71 -8.06
N ILE A 130 -2.31 5.97 -8.19
CA ILE A 130 -2.96 6.95 -9.07
C ILE A 130 -2.86 6.51 -10.53
N TYR A 131 -1.68 6.04 -10.97
CA TYR A 131 -1.51 5.48 -12.30
C TYR A 131 -2.45 4.30 -12.55
N CYS A 132 -2.57 3.38 -11.59
CA CYS A 132 -3.50 2.24 -11.65
C CYS A 132 -4.95 2.68 -11.85
N ILE A 133 -5.44 3.65 -11.06
CA ILE A 133 -6.79 4.21 -11.20
C ILE A 133 -7.03 4.74 -12.61
N MET A 134 -6.10 5.56 -13.11
CA MET A 134 -6.22 6.20 -14.43
C MET A 134 -6.16 5.18 -15.56
N TYR A 135 -5.31 4.15 -15.43
CA TYR A 135 -5.13 3.11 -16.43
C TYR A 135 -6.40 2.28 -16.60
N TYR A 136 -7.03 1.85 -15.49
CA TYR A 136 -8.24 1.02 -15.51
C TYR A 136 -9.55 1.83 -15.45
N LEU A 137 -9.49 3.16 -15.62
CA LEU A 137 -10.67 4.02 -15.48
C LEU A 137 -11.73 3.68 -16.53
N ASN A 138 -11.33 3.53 -17.79
CA ASN A 138 -12.27 3.24 -18.87
C ASN A 138 -12.93 1.89 -18.67
N ASP A 139 -12.16 0.83 -18.39
CA ASP A 139 -12.66 -0.53 -18.15
C ASP A 139 -13.70 -0.55 -17.02
N VAL A 140 -13.44 0.18 -15.92
CA VAL A 140 -14.34 0.25 -14.77
C VAL A 140 -15.60 1.06 -15.10
N LEU A 141 -15.47 2.18 -15.81
CA LEU A 141 -16.63 2.99 -16.21
C LEU A 141 -17.52 2.23 -17.20
N GLU A 142 -16.91 1.58 -18.19
CA GLU A 142 -17.60 0.74 -19.17
C GLU A 142 -18.37 -0.35 -18.44
N TYR A 143 -17.70 -1.10 -17.55
CA TYR A 143 -18.34 -2.15 -16.75
C TYR A 143 -19.55 -1.68 -15.94
N ILE A 144 -19.45 -0.51 -15.29
CA ILE A 144 -20.54 0.05 -14.48
C ILE A 144 -21.70 0.56 -15.36
N SER A 145 -21.41 0.96 -16.59
CA SER A 145 -22.38 1.47 -17.56
C SER A 145 -23.04 0.38 -18.42
N LEU A 146 -22.62 -0.88 -18.30
CA LEU A 146 -23.20 -1.98 -19.05
C LEU A 146 -24.68 -2.17 -18.71
N GLU A 147 -25.50 -2.37 -19.75
CA GLU A 147 -26.92 -2.66 -19.59
C GLU A 147 -27.10 -4.13 -19.16
N GLU A 148 -28.14 -4.37 -18.34
CA GLU A 148 -28.45 -5.69 -17.82
C GLU A 148 -28.81 -6.65 -18.98
N GLY A 149 -27.91 -7.58 -19.30
CA GLY A 149 -28.07 -8.54 -20.39
C GLY A 149 -27.00 -8.49 -21.49
N THR A 150 -26.07 -7.53 -21.46
CA THR A 150 -24.89 -7.55 -22.34
C THR A 150 -23.85 -8.54 -21.83
N GLU A 151 -23.37 -9.42 -22.71
CA GLU A 151 -22.30 -10.36 -22.37
C GLU A 151 -20.96 -9.62 -22.26
N LEU A 152 -20.17 -9.89 -21.22
CA LEU A 152 -18.85 -9.26 -21.04
C LEU A 152 -17.88 -9.61 -22.18
N GLU A 153 -18.11 -10.72 -22.88
CA GLU A 153 -17.31 -11.15 -24.04
C GLU A 153 -17.46 -10.21 -25.24
N ASP A 154 -18.55 -9.41 -25.30
CA ASP A 154 -18.78 -8.42 -26.35
C ASP A 154 -18.08 -7.07 -26.07
N THR A 155 -17.40 -6.94 -24.92
CA THR A 155 -16.69 -5.73 -24.50
C THR A 155 -15.17 -5.93 -24.56
N ASP A 156 -14.41 -4.85 -24.74
CA ASP A 156 -12.93 -4.89 -24.70
C ASP A 156 -12.37 -5.03 -23.26
N ILE A 157 -13.22 -5.33 -22.28
CA ILE A 157 -12.87 -5.41 -20.87
C ILE A 157 -12.16 -6.74 -20.57
N PHE A 158 -10.95 -6.67 -20.03
CA PHE A 158 -10.25 -7.86 -19.58
C PHE A 158 -10.86 -8.45 -18.29
N VAL A 159 -11.37 -9.67 -18.37
CA VAL A 159 -11.95 -10.43 -17.26
C VAL A 159 -10.94 -11.45 -16.73
N TRP A 160 -10.76 -11.51 -15.41
CA TRP A 160 -9.92 -12.56 -14.83
C TRP A 160 -10.69 -13.88 -14.72
N GLN A 161 -10.31 -14.86 -15.53
CA GLN A 161 -11.03 -16.12 -15.76
C GLN A 161 -11.40 -16.89 -14.49
N VAL A 162 -10.61 -16.81 -13.42
CA VAL A 162 -10.83 -17.59 -12.18
C VAL A 162 -11.96 -17.04 -11.33
N ILE A 163 -12.03 -15.71 -11.18
CA ILE A 163 -13.01 -15.04 -10.31
C ILE A 163 -14.22 -14.56 -11.13
N GLY A 164 -14.06 -14.42 -12.46
CA GLY A 164 -15.12 -13.95 -13.35
C GLY A 164 -15.42 -12.47 -13.22
N TYR A 165 -14.52 -11.69 -12.61
CA TYR A 165 -14.68 -10.23 -12.48
C TYR A 165 -13.72 -9.47 -13.40
N PRO A 166 -14.10 -8.25 -13.82
CA PRO A 166 -13.21 -7.34 -14.52
C PRO A 166 -11.94 -7.10 -13.71
N TYR A 167 -10.80 -7.24 -14.38
CA TYR A 167 -9.50 -7.11 -13.74
C TYR A 167 -9.27 -5.71 -13.16
N GLY A 168 -9.72 -4.66 -13.87
CA GLY A 168 -9.69 -3.29 -13.38
C GLY A 168 -10.46 -3.09 -12.06
N LEU A 169 -11.59 -3.79 -11.88
CA LEU A 169 -12.40 -3.69 -10.66
C LEU A 169 -11.68 -4.29 -9.45
N LEU A 170 -10.99 -5.41 -9.63
CA LEU A 170 -10.18 -6.03 -8.58
C LEU A 170 -9.04 -5.11 -8.15
N TRP A 171 -8.42 -4.43 -9.10
CA TRP A 171 -7.42 -3.41 -8.81
C TRP A 171 -7.98 -2.21 -8.06
N TYR A 172 -9.18 -1.75 -8.40
CA TYR A 172 -9.85 -0.70 -7.62
C TYR A 172 -10.09 -1.14 -6.17
N GLY A 173 -10.49 -2.40 -5.94
CA GLY A 173 -10.59 -2.98 -4.60
C GLY A 173 -9.26 -2.95 -3.84
N PHE A 174 -8.17 -3.39 -4.48
CA PHE A 174 -6.82 -3.31 -3.91
C PHE A 174 -6.41 -1.86 -3.60
N VAL A 175 -6.63 -0.94 -4.53
CA VAL A 175 -6.27 0.49 -4.39
C VAL A 175 -7.03 1.11 -3.23
N LEU A 176 -8.32 0.82 -3.05
CA LEU A 176 -9.10 1.32 -1.91
C LEU A 176 -8.48 0.92 -0.57
N VAL A 177 -8.07 -0.34 -0.43
CA VAL A 177 -7.41 -0.83 0.79
C VAL A 177 -6.01 -0.22 0.93
N ALA A 178 -5.23 -0.14 -0.15
CA ALA A 178 -3.90 0.44 -0.13
C ALA A 178 -3.92 1.93 0.27
N VAL A 179 -4.87 2.71 -0.24
CA VAL A 179 -5.10 4.13 0.11
C VAL A 179 -5.66 4.30 1.54
N GLN A 180 -6.21 3.24 2.15
CA GLN A 180 -6.56 3.25 3.57
C GLN A 180 -5.38 2.94 4.47
N VAL A 181 -4.44 2.09 4.02
CA VAL A 181 -3.22 1.72 4.75
C VAL A 181 -2.17 2.84 4.69
N HIS A 182 -2.05 3.51 3.54
CA HIS A 182 -1.15 4.63 3.28
C HIS A 182 -1.76 5.99 3.62
#